data_AF-A0A533Y0I2-F1
#
_entry.id   AF-A0A533Y0I2-F1
#
_cell.length_a   1.000
_cell.length_b   1.000
_cell.length_c   1.000
_cell.angle_alpha   90.00
_cell.angle_beta   90.00
_cell.angle_gamma   90.00
#
_symmetry.space_group_name_H-M   'P 1'
#
loop_
_entity.id
_entity.type
_entity.pdbx_description
1 polymer ?
#
loop_
_entity_poly.entity_id
_entity_poly.type
_entity_poly.pdbx_seq_one_letter_code
_entity_poly.pdbx_strand_id
1 'polypeptide(L)'
;MMYPLLALAFFFALSVTDPADAQVAITILHSSEHHGTIQPIEHGPFAGFGGVERRATLIKQVRQEAEHLLVVDSGDLLTGTALSSVYRGEADITVMNLMGYDAVAVGNHDFDFGVRHLKGLRKEATFPFLCTNVRPQDPDVCQRHAITHLGHVRVGLIGLIGKKNYPDTFNRAVVREVEFVDPIVAAKQAVEELRERVEILVALTHQDTEEDLALAKAVPGLDVIIGGHTEGFDGLVPPGQTKPVEGRVELTGVGPVFVKTHRQGRTLGRLDLLYHEKTIMVAEAHNLPVSGAVSSDPDMAKLVRDYAQRLDEQTNQVIGKAAHTFEGENRDIRTRETNLGNLLADLARQHAGTEIGLVNSGMIRGSMPAGPVTLKRVMEVLPFDSSLTSFTVTGATLKAALENGVSRLPQASGRFLQVSGLAVIFDPTAPSGSRITAVQVNGTPLNPARRYSVAADNFIAEGGDGYTMFLQATDRHDHQIPLRDVLLSALKAGPIAAKVEARITARVSVSGNN
;
A
#
# COMPACT_ATOMS: atom_id res chain seq x y z
N MET A 1 -43.35 -71.32 -39.93
CA MET A 1 -42.08 -70.65 -39.60
C MET A 1 -42.38 -69.56 -38.61
N MET A 2 -42.00 -69.75 -37.34
CA MET A 2 -42.29 -68.84 -36.24
C MET A 2 -40.96 -68.64 -35.49
N TYR A 3 -40.39 -67.45 -35.56
CA TYR A 3 -39.23 -67.04 -34.75
C TYR A 3 -39.74 -66.08 -33.67
N PRO A 4 -39.38 -66.26 -32.39
CA PRO A 4 -39.60 -65.23 -31.39
C PRO A 4 -38.42 -64.24 -31.43
N LEU A 5 -38.71 -62.96 -31.61
CA LEU A 5 -37.78 -61.87 -31.33
C LEU A 5 -37.68 -61.69 -29.81
N LEU A 6 -36.51 -62.00 -29.24
CA LEU A 6 -36.13 -61.52 -27.91
C LEU A 6 -35.83 -60.01 -28.01
N ALA A 7 -36.65 -59.18 -27.37
CA ALA A 7 -36.32 -57.79 -27.10
C ALA A 7 -35.37 -57.74 -25.89
N LEU A 8 -34.08 -57.48 -26.15
CA LEU A 8 -33.08 -57.22 -25.12
C LEU A 8 -33.23 -55.75 -24.68
N ALA A 9 -33.83 -55.52 -23.51
CA ALA A 9 -33.89 -54.19 -22.92
C ALA A 9 -32.50 -53.82 -22.35
N PHE A 10 -31.79 -52.93 -23.03
CA PHE A 10 -30.59 -52.29 -22.50
C PHE A 10 -31.02 -51.24 -21.47
N PHE A 11 -30.92 -51.56 -20.19
CA PHE A 11 -30.95 -50.56 -19.12
C PHE A 11 -29.63 -49.78 -19.15
N PHE A 12 -29.65 -48.57 -19.71
CA PHE A 12 -28.60 -47.59 -19.45
C PHE A 12 -28.74 -47.18 -17.97
N ALA A 13 -27.87 -47.70 -17.12
CA ALA A 13 -27.62 -47.10 -15.82
C ALA A 13 -26.94 -45.75 -16.08
N LEU A 14 -27.71 -44.66 -16.04
CA LEU A 14 -27.17 -43.32 -15.83
C LEU A 14 -26.50 -43.36 -14.46
N SER A 15 -25.18 -43.50 -14.42
CA SER A 15 -24.41 -43.25 -13.21
C SER A 15 -24.58 -41.77 -12.88
N VAL A 16 -25.52 -41.48 -11.98
CA VAL A 16 -25.59 -40.20 -11.30
C VAL A 16 -24.29 -40.11 -10.50
N THR A 17 -23.28 -39.42 -11.04
CA THR A 17 -22.14 -38.99 -10.25
C THR A 17 -22.70 -38.20 -9.07
N ASP A 18 -22.35 -38.62 -7.85
CA ASP A 18 -22.76 -37.92 -6.64
C ASP A 18 -22.35 -36.44 -6.81
N PRO A 19 -23.21 -35.44 -6.53
CA PRO A 19 -22.81 -34.02 -6.58
C PRO A 19 -21.54 -33.70 -5.80
N ALA A 20 -21.15 -34.55 -4.85
CA ALA A 20 -19.90 -34.50 -4.10
C ALA A 20 -18.63 -34.81 -4.94
N ASP A 21 -18.75 -35.50 -6.07
CA ASP A 21 -17.62 -35.83 -6.98
C ASP A 21 -17.37 -34.77 -8.05
N ALA A 22 -18.22 -33.74 -8.16
CA ALA A 22 -18.05 -32.71 -9.18
C ALA A 22 -16.94 -31.71 -8.79
N GLN A 23 -16.13 -31.32 -9.78
CA GLN A 23 -15.16 -30.24 -9.59
C GLN A 23 -15.89 -28.91 -9.37
N VAL A 24 -15.41 -28.11 -8.42
CA VAL A 24 -15.95 -26.78 -8.11
C VAL A 24 -15.08 -25.72 -8.78
N ALA A 25 -15.66 -24.98 -9.72
CA ALA A 25 -15.01 -23.83 -10.32
C ALA A 25 -15.13 -22.62 -9.39
N ILE A 26 -14.01 -22.04 -8.97
CA ILE A 26 -13.95 -20.89 -8.06
C ILE A 26 -13.22 -19.76 -8.75
N THR A 27 -13.80 -18.57 -8.73
CA THR A 27 -13.16 -17.34 -9.19
C THR A 27 -12.84 -16.47 -7.99
N ILE A 28 -11.61 -15.96 -7.91
CA ILE A 28 -11.19 -14.95 -6.95
C ILE A 28 -10.82 -13.69 -7.72
N LEU A 29 -11.62 -12.64 -7.54
CA LEU A 29 -11.25 -11.29 -7.94
C LEU A 29 -10.49 -10.62 -6.80
N HIS A 30 -9.38 -9.97 -7.13
CA HIS A 30 -8.58 -9.29 -6.13
C HIS A 30 -8.09 -7.92 -6.58
N SER A 31 -8.09 -6.97 -5.64
CA SER A 31 -7.38 -5.70 -5.77
C SER A 31 -6.28 -5.53 -4.72
N SER A 32 -5.47 -4.49 -4.90
CA SER A 32 -4.36 -4.14 -4.03
C SER A 32 -4.19 -2.64 -4.01
N GLU A 33 -3.83 -2.09 -2.85
CA GLU A 33 -3.39 -0.70 -2.70
C GLU A 33 -4.33 0.27 -3.41
N HIS A 34 -5.62 0.20 -3.04
CA HIS A 34 -6.63 1.10 -3.58
C HIS A 34 -6.20 2.56 -3.39
N HIS A 35 -5.57 2.88 -2.25
CA HIS A 35 -5.02 4.20 -1.95
C HIS A 35 -6.00 5.34 -2.21
N GLY A 36 -7.28 5.12 -1.90
CA GLY A 36 -8.30 6.12 -2.14
C GLY A 36 -8.67 6.39 -3.60
N THR A 37 -8.25 5.54 -4.54
CA THR A 37 -8.41 5.78 -6.00
C THR A 37 -9.84 5.50 -6.45
N ILE A 38 -10.78 6.30 -5.94
CA ILE A 38 -12.21 6.25 -6.24
C ILE A 38 -12.46 6.72 -7.68
N GLN A 39 -11.84 7.82 -8.08
CA GLN A 39 -11.89 8.34 -9.44
C GLN A 39 -10.75 7.75 -10.29
N PRO A 40 -10.88 7.73 -11.63
CA PRO A 40 -9.77 7.39 -12.51
C PRO A 40 -8.55 8.28 -12.23
N ILE A 41 -7.36 7.71 -12.40
CA ILE A 41 -6.09 8.42 -12.23
C ILE A 41 -6.04 9.58 -13.24
N GLU A 42 -5.80 10.80 -12.77
CA GLU A 42 -5.83 11.99 -13.63
C GLU A 42 -4.49 12.25 -14.35
N HIS A 43 -3.37 11.86 -13.75
CA HIS A 43 -2.04 12.28 -14.18
C HIS A 43 -1.02 11.14 -14.20
N GLY A 44 0.08 11.37 -14.94
CA GLY A 44 1.19 10.43 -15.03
C GLY A 44 0.98 9.32 -16.07
N PRO A 45 1.86 8.31 -16.09
CA PRO A 45 1.87 7.27 -17.12
C PRO A 45 0.62 6.37 -17.12
N PHE A 46 -0.17 6.39 -16.04
CA PHE A 46 -1.39 5.60 -15.88
C PHE A 46 -2.66 6.46 -15.89
N ALA A 47 -2.58 7.70 -16.39
CA ALA A 47 -3.74 8.56 -16.54
C ALA A 47 -4.85 7.85 -17.35
N GLY A 48 -6.08 7.93 -16.86
CA GLY A 48 -7.26 7.29 -17.44
C GLY A 48 -7.50 5.85 -16.99
N PHE A 49 -6.59 5.22 -16.24
CA PHE A 49 -6.83 3.92 -15.59
C PHE A 49 -7.49 4.09 -14.21
N GLY A 50 -8.03 3.00 -13.68
CA GLY A 50 -8.73 2.98 -12.40
C GLY A 50 -10.14 3.56 -12.47
N GLY A 51 -10.66 3.91 -11.29
CA GLY A 51 -12.03 4.37 -11.08
C GLY A 51 -12.95 3.23 -10.66
N VAL A 52 -13.62 3.40 -9.52
CA VAL A 52 -14.50 2.38 -8.94
C VAL A 52 -15.74 2.12 -9.77
N GLU A 53 -16.17 3.08 -10.59
CA GLU A 53 -17.28 2.92 -11.51
C GLU A 53 -17.03 1.81 -12.54
N ARG A 54 -15.80 1.74 -13.06
CA ARG A 54 -15.39 0.72 -14.05
C ARG A 54 -15.08 -0.60 -13.37
N ARG A 55 -14.42 -0.55 -12.20
CA ARG A 55 -14.17 -1.74 -11.38
C ARG A 55 -15.49 -2.41 -10.98
N ALA A 56 -16.52 -1.62 -10.62
CA ALA A 56 -17.86 -2.13 -10.32
C ALA A 56 -18.48 -2.83 -11.54
N THR A 57 -18.36 -2.27 -12.75
CA THR A 57 -18.81 -2.94 -13.99
C THR A 57 -18.12 -4.29 -14.18
N LEU A 58 -16.79 -4.35 -14.06
CA LEU A 58 -16.06 -5.61 -14.22
C LEU A 58 -16.49 -6.65 -13.18
N ILE A 59 -16.60 -6.26 -11.90
CA ILE A 59 -17.08 -7.15 -10.83
C ILE A 59 -18.50 -7.65 -11.15
N LYS A 60 -19.41 -6.78 -11.62
CA LYS A 60 -20.77 -7.17 -12.01
C LYS A 60 -20.78 -8.13 -13.20
N GLN A 61 -19.89 -7.95 -14.18
CA GLN A 61 -19.76 -8.87 -15.32
C GLN A 61 -19.28 -10.26 -14.86
N VAL A 62 -18.25 -10.30 -14.02
CA VAL A 62 -17.72 -11.58 -13.49
C VAL A 62 -18.75 -12.27 -12.57
N ARG A 63 -19.55 -11.50 -11.83
CA ARG A 63 -20.67 -12.06 -11.05
C ARG A 63 -21.73 -12.75 -11.90
N GLN A 64 -21.86 -12.40 -13.18
CA GLN A 64 -22.81 -13.04 -14.09
C GLN A 64 -22.26 -14.32 -14.71
N GLU A 65 -20.94 -14.49 -14.76
CA GLU A 65 -20.28 -15.66 -15.37
C GLU A 65 -19.83 -16.71 -14.34
N ALA A 66 -19.50 -16.30 -13.11
CA ALA A 66 -18.95 -17.15 -12.07
C ALA A 66 -20.00 -17.45 -10.98
N GLU A 67 -20.32 -18.73 -10.79
CA GLU A 67 -21.24 -19.19 -9.73
C GLU A 67 -20.64 -19.03 -8.33
N HIS A 68 -19.33 -19.26 -8.20
CA HIS A 68 -18.59 -19.22 -6.95
C HIS A 68 -17.51 -18.16 -7.01
N LEU A 69 -17.87 -16.94 -6.61
CA LEU A 69 -17.00 -15.78 -6.67
C LEU A 69 -16.62 -15.28 -5.28
N LEU A 70 -15.34 -14.97 -5.11
CA LEU A 70 -14.79 -14.21 -4.00
C LEU A 70 -14.18 -12.90 -4.49
N VAL A 71 -14.44 -11.78 -3.81
CA VAL A 71 -13.86 -10.46 -4.11
C VAL A 71 -13.08 -9.95 -2.91
N VAL A 72 -11.77 -9.78 -3.03
CA VAL A 72 -10.87 -9.45 -1.89
C VAL A 72 -9.91 -8.30 -2.18
N ASP A 73 -9.39 -7.68 -1.13
CA ASP A 73 -8.31 -6.69 -1.25
C ASP A 73 -7.13 -7.01 -0.32
N SER A 74 -5.92 -6.74 -0.78
CA SER A 74 -4.65 -7.01 -0.08
C SER A 74 -4.12 -5.83 0.74
N GLY A 75 -4.95 -4.82 1.01
CA GLY A 75 -4.69 -3.74 1.98
C GLY A 75 -4.13 -2.47 1.39
N ASP A 76 -3.96 -1.47 2.27
CA ASP A 76 -3.80 -0.05 1.92
C ASP A 76 -4.99 0.44 1.08
N LEU A 77 -6.17 0.26 1.66
CA LEU A 77 -7.41 0.78 1.10
C LEU A 77 -7.41 2.32 1.16
N LEU A 78 -6.96 2.84 2.30
CA LEU A 78 -7.03 4.25 2.66
C LEU A 78 -5.82 5.05 2.18
N THR A 79 -5.98 6.38 2.18
CA THR A 79 -4.94 7.40 1.96
C THR A 79 -4.36 7.37 0.54
N GLY A 80 -4.22 8.54 -0.10
CA GLY A 80 -3.57 8.66 -1.41
C GLY A 80 -4.28 9.59 -2.40
N THR A 81 -5.55 9.90 -2.16
CA THR A 81 -6.31 10.93 -2.88
C THR A 81 -6.96 11.92 -1.92
N ALA A 82 -7.36 13.09 -2.43
CA ALA A 82 -8.12 14.05 -1.63
C ALA A 82 -9.45 13.46 -1.13
N LEU A 83 -10.14 12.65 -1.94
CA LEU A 83 -11.39 12.00 -1.54
C LEU A 83 -11.18 11.13 -0.30
N SER A 84 -10.22 10.20 -0.33
CA SER A 84 -9.95 9.33 0.82
C SER A 84 -9.48 10.11 2.03
N SER A 85 -8.65 11.15 1.84
CA SER A 85 -8.08 11.93 2.93
C SER A 85 -9.11 12.83 3.63
N VAL A 86 -9.96 13.53 2.85
CA VAL A 86 -10.98 14.43 3.39
C VAL A 86 -12.12 13.66 4.05
N TYR A 87 -12.58 12.57 3.42
CA TYR A 87 -13.61 11.70 4.00
C TYR A 87 -13.04 10.66 4.99
N ARG A 88 -11.71 10.67 5.21
CA ARG A 88 -11.00 9.77 6.14
C ARG A 88 -11.42 8.30 5.97
N GLY A 89 -11.54 7.83 4.74
CA GLY A 89 -11.93 6.45 4.44
C GLY A 89 -13.42 6.14 4.31
N GLU A 90 -14.33 7.03 4.71
CA GLU A 90 -15.79 6.77 4.64
C GLU A 90 -16.26 6.51 3.19
N ALA A 91 -15.78 7.30 2.24
CA ALA A 91 -16.06 7.10 0.83
C ALA A 91 -15.49 5.77 0.31
N ASP A 92 -14.30 5.37 0.78
CA ASP A 92 -13.64 4.11 0.39
C ASP A 92 -14.44 2.90 0.89
N ILE A 93 -14.86 2.90 2.16
CA ILE A 93 -15.71 1.83 2.72
C ILE A 93 -17.03 1.74 1.96
N THR A 94 -17.66 2.89 1.67
CA THR A 94 -18.96 2.93 0.98
C THR A 94 -18.88 2.28 -0.41
N VAL A 95 -17.87 2.62 -1.21
CA VAL A 95 -17.75 2.05 -2.56
C VAL A 95 -17.37 0.57 -2.51
N MET A 96 -16.55 0.13 -1.55
CA MET A 96 -16.18 -1.27 -1.36
C MET A 96 -17.37 -2.12 -0.92
N ASN A 97 -18.23 -1.60 -0.03
CA ASN A 97 -19.48 -2.25 0.36
C ASN A 97 -20.40 -2.47 -0.86
N LEU A 98 -20.57 -1.45 -1.70
CA LEU A 98 -21.43 -1.52 -2.89
C LEU A 98 -20.89 -2.46 -3.97
N MET A 99 -19.57 -2.56 -4.10
CA MET A 99 -18.94 -3.57 -4.96
C MET A 99 -19.03 -4.98 -4.35
N GLY A 100 -19.38 -5.10 -3.06
CA GLY A 100 -19.52 -6.36 -2.34
C GLY A 100 -18.19 -7.10 -2.20
N TYR A 101 -17.18 -6.44 -1.62
CA TYR A 101 -15.98 -7.15 -1.18
C TYR A 101 -16.33 -8.12 -0.05
N ASP A 102 -15.66 -9.27 -0.03
CA ASP A 102 -15.85 -10.35 0.93
C ASP A 102 -14.85 -10.30 2.09
N ALA A 103 -13.66 -9.75 1.87
CA ALA A 103 -12.65 -9.48 2.90
C ALA A 103 -11.58 -8.51 2.41
N VAL A 104 -10.97 -7.79 3.36
CA VAL A 104 -9.87 -6.86 3.09
C VAL A 104 -8.77 -7.13 4.13
N ALA A 105 -7.54 -7.42 3.71
CA ALA A 105 -6.41 -7.37 4.63
C ALA A 105 -6.11 -5.93 5.01
N VAL A 106 -5.67 -5.69 6.25
CA VAL A 106 -5.11 -4.38 6.60
C VAL A 106 -3.70 -4.25 6.02
N GLY A 107 -3.42 -3.09 5.43
CA GLY A 107 -2.07 -2.61 5.13
C GLY A 107 -1.58 -1.61 6.18
N ASN A 108 -0.39 -1.04 5.99
CA ASN A 108 0.15 -0.06 6.95
C ASN A 108 -0.61 1.27 6.91
N HIS A 109 -1.08 1.70 5.74
CA HIS A 109 -1.78 2.98 5.58
C HIS A 109 -3.23 2.94 6.10
N ASP A 110 -3.81 1.77 6.31
CA ASP A 110 -5.14 1.64 6.92
C ASP A 110 -5.15 2.08 8.41
N PHE A 111 -3.97 2.22 9.02
CA PHE A 111 -3.79 2.72 10.39
C PHE A 111 -3.39 4.20 10.44
N ASP A 112 -3.29 4.92 9.31
CA ASP A 112 -2.83 6.32 9.28
C ASP A 112 -3.69 7.24 10.17
N PHE A 113 -5.01 7.02 10.19
CA PHE A 113 -5.95 7.75 11.03
C PHE A 113 -6.08 7.19 12.47
N GLY A 114 -5.30 6.17 12.82
CA GLY A 114 -5.23 5.54 14.13
C GLY A 114 -6.19 4.37 14.34
N VAL A 115 -5.89 3.53 15.34
CA VAL A 115 -6.61 2.28 15.65
C VAL A 115 -8.10 2.52 15.94
N ARG A 116 -8.42 3.59 16.68
CA ARG A 116 -9.82 3.97 16.98
C ARG A 116 -10.61 4.31 15.71
N HIS A 117 -9.98 4.99 14.75
CA HIS A 117 -10.64 5.37 13.52
C HIS A 117 -10.91 4.15 12.64
N LEU A 118 -9.92 3.25 12.52
CA LEU A 118 -10.10 1.96 11.82
C LEU A 118 -11.22 1.13 12.46
N LYS A 119 -11.34 1.10 13.79
CA LYS A 119 -12.48 0.45 14.49
C LYS A 119 -13.83 1.10 14.11
N GLY A 120 -13.86 2.40 13.87
CA GLY A 120 -15.03 3.12 13.35
C GLY A 120 -15.41 2.63 11.95
N LEU A 121 -14.46 2.71 11.00
CA LEU A 121 -14.65 2.25 9.62
C LEU A 121 -15.06 0.78 9.53
N ARG A 122 -14.50 -0.09 10.38
CA ARG A 122 -14.88 -1.50 10.45
C ARG A 122 -16.36 -1.70 10.80
N LYS A 123 -16.99 -0.80 11.57
CA LYS A 123 -18.43 -0.89 11.88
C LYS A 123 -19.31 -0.51 10.70
N GLU A 124 -18.77 0.27 9.76
CA GLU A 124 -19.45 0.69 8.53
C GLU A 124 -19.23 -0.32 7.39
N ALA A 125 -18.13 -1.09 7.42
CA ALA A 125 -17.82 -2.10 6.44
C ALA A 125 -18.75 -3.33 6.52
N THR A 126 -19.21 -3.81 5.36
CA THR A 126 -19.97 -5.07 5.24
C THR A 126 -19.05 -6.29 5.11
N PHE A 127 -17.74 -6.08 5.19
CA PHE A 127 -16.68 -7.08 5.08
C PHE A 127 -15.76 -7.03 6.30
N PRO A 128 -15.12 -8.15 6.67
CA PRO A 128 -14.08 -8.17 7.69
C PRO A 128 -12.79 -7.52 7.20
N PHE A 129 -12.21 -6.67 8.05
CA PHE A 129 -10.79 -6.35 8.01
C PHE A 129 -9.99 -7.49 8.64
N LEU A 130 -8.95 -7.97 7.96
CA LEU A 130 -8.13 -9.11 8.39
C LEU A 130 -6.73 -8.66 8.84
N CYS A 131 -6.32 -9.05 10.04
CA CYS A 131 -5.08 -8.61 10.69
C CYS A 131 -4.43 -9.75 11.51
N THR A 132 -4.04 -10.83 10.83
CA THR A 132 -3.52 -12.06 11.45
C THR A 132 -2.25 -11.83 12.25
N ASN A 133 -1.35 -10.98 11.77
CA ASN A 133 0.00 -10.77 12.35
C ASN A 133 0.27 -9.34 12.84
N VAL A 134 -0.67 -8.43 12.63
CA VAL A 134 -0.66 -7.06 13.16
C VAL A 134 -1.91 -6.93 14.00
N ARG A 135 -1.79 -7.29 15.28
CA ARG A 135 -2.93 -7.61 16.15
C ARG A 135 -3.20 -6.42 17.08
N PRO A 136 -4.25 -5.62 16.84
CA PRO A 136 -4.62 -4.57 17.78
C PRO A 136 -4.99 -5.19 19.12
N GLN A 137 -4.70 -4.48 20.21
CA GLN A 137 -5.08 -4.90 21.57
C GLN A 137 -6.60 -5.06 21.71
N ASP A 138 -7.36 -4.24 20.98
CA ASP A 138 -8.81 -4.34 20.86
C ASP A 138 -9.19 -5.26 19.68
N PRO A 139 -9.71 -6.47 19.93
CA PRO A 139 -10.01 -7.45 18.88
C PRO A 139 -11.19 -7.04 17.98
N ASP A 140 -11.95 -5.99 18.33
CA ASP A 140 -13.04 -5.50 17.47
C ASP A 140 -12.53 -4.65 16.31
N VAL A 141 -11.25 -4.25 16.30
CA VAL A 141 -10.66 -3.42 15.23
C VAL A 141 -10.61 -4.19 13.92
N CYS A 142 -10.15 -5.44 13.97
CA CYS A 142 -10.01 -6.33 12.82
C CYS A 142 -9.91 -7.79 13.29
N GLN A 143 -10.29 -8.72 12.43
CA GLN A 143 -10.34 -10.16 12.72
C GLN A 143 -9.02 -10.83 12.34
N ARG A 144 -8.61 -11.87 13.05
CA ARG A 144 -7.41 -12.64 12.67
C ARG A 144 -7.64 -13.48 11.41
N HIS A 145 -8.86 -13.93 11.17
CA HIS A 145 -9.24 -14.70 10.01
C HIS A 145 -10.73 -14.56 9.76
N ALA A 146 -11.18 -14.93 8.56
CA ALA A 146 -12.57 -15.17 8.23
C ALA A 146 -12.72 -16.53 7.55
N ILE A 147 -13.91 -17.13 7.64
CA ILE A 147 -14.28 -18.30 6.84
C ILE A 147 -15.54 -17.94 6.06
N THR A 148 -15.48 -18.05 4.75
CA THR A 148 -16.63 -17.87 3.84
C THR A 148 -16.94 -19.18 3.11
N HIS A 149 -18.11 -19.25 2.49
CA HIS A 149 -18.60 -20.46 1.81
C HIS A 149 -18.89 -20.16 0.35
N LEU A 150 -18.33 -20.97 -0.54
CA LEU A 150 -18.57 -20.97 -1.97
C LEU A 150 -19.19 -22.32 -2.33
N GLY A 151 -20.52 -22.39 -2.31
CA GLY A 151 -21.23 -23.66 -2.34
C GLY A 151 -20.89 -24.51 -1.11
N HIS A 152 -20.33 -25.70 -1.32
CA HIS A 152 -19.87 -26.58 -0.25
C HIS A 152 -18.39 -26.37 0.13
N VAL A 153 -17.66 -25.48 -0.56
CA VAL A 153 -16.25 -25.21 -0.31
C VAL A 153 -16.12 -24.09 0.72
N ARG A 154 -15.52 -24.38 1.88
CA ARG A 154 -15.16 -23.36 2.88
C ARG A 154 -13.81 -22.77 2.54
N VAL A 155 -13.76 -21.46 2.44
CA VAL A 155 -12.54 -20.69 2.17
C VAL A 155 -12.14 -19.93 3.43
N GLY A 156 -10.99 -20.29 3.99
CA GLY A 156 -10.33 -19.55 5.06
C GLY A 156 -9.54 -18.39 4.50
N LEU A 157 -9.63 -17.24 5.14
CA LEU A 157 -8.98 -16.00 4.72
C LEU A 157 -8.15 -15.45 5.88
N ILE A 158 -6.88 -15.15 5.62
CA ILE A 158 -5.97 -14.52 6.59
C ILE A 158 -5.34 -13.26 5.99
N GLY A 159 -5.11 -12.23 6.81
CA GLY A 159 -4.46 -10.98 6.40
C GLY A 159 -3.06 -10.82 6.99
N LEU A 160 -2.03 -10.60 6.19
CA LEU A 160 -0.64 -10.48 6.66
C LEU A 160 0.01 -9.18 6.17
N ILE A 161 0.79 -8.53 7.04
CA ILE A 161 1.70 -7.43 6.66
C ILE A 161 3.14 -7.93 6.72
N GLY A 162 4.00 -7.47 5.80
CA GLY A 162 5.43 -7.82 5.76
C GLY A 162 6.26 -7.16 6.86
N LYS A 163 7.36 -7.80 7.25
CA LYS A 163 8.30 -7.28 8.28
C LYS A 163 9.01 -6.01 7.83
N LYS A 164 9.15 -5.81 6.51
CA LYS A 164 9.75 -4.58 5.98
C LYS A 164 8.88 -3.35 6.24
N ASN A 165 7.59 -3.54 6.52
CA ASN A 165 6.64 -2.47 6.81
C ASN A 165 6.51 -2.20 8.31
N TYR A 166 6.28 -3.20 9.14
CA TYR A 166 6.16 -2.94 10.58
C TYR A 166 7.49 -3.10 11.35
N PRO A 167 7.67 -2.40 12.48
CA PRO A 167 6.82 -1.31 12.98
C PRO A 167 7.13 0.04 12.29
N ASP A 168 8.10 0.09 11.39
CA ASP A 168 8.73 1.33 10.94
C ASP A 168 7.80 2.20 10.08
N THR A 169 6.87 1.64 9.31
CA THR A 169 5.90 2.41 8.50
C THR A 169 4.62 2.74 9.26
N PHE A 170 4.56 2.44 10.56
CA PHE A 170 3.42 2.74 11.42
C PHE A 170 3.69 3.96 12.29
N ASN A 171 2.66 4.79 12.47
CA ASN A 171 2.68 5.84 13.47
C ASN A 171 2.99 5.27 14.86
N ARG A 172 3.84 5.93 15.64
CA ARG A 172 4.28 5.42 16.96
C ARG A 172 3.13 5.23 17.94
N ALA A 173 2.09 6.06 17.84
CA ALA A 173 0.86 5.88 18.60
C ALA A 173 0.21 4.52 18.31
N VAL A 174 0.14 4.11 17.04
CA VAL A 174 -0.38 2.80 16.63
C VAL A 174 0.51 1.66 17.12
N VAL A 175 1.84 1.82 17.02
CA VAL A 175 2.80 0.81 17.52
C VAL A 175 2.61 0.49 19.01
N ARG A 176 2.09 1.43 19.81
CA ARG A 176 1.78 1.20 21.23
C ARG A 176 0.48 0.42 21.47
N GLU A 177 -0.40 0.35 20.47
CA GLU A 177 -1.74 -0.26 20.54
C GLU A 177 -1.83 -1.59 19.78
N VAL A 178 -0.74 -2.02 19.14
CA VAL A 178 -0.71 -3.17 18.23
C VAL A 178 0.47 -4.10 18.54
N GLU A 179 0.20 -5.39 18.59
CA GLU A 179 1.21 -6.45 18.66
C GLU A 179 1.61 -6.88 17.24
N PHE A 180 2.91 -6.93 16.97
CA PHE A 180 3.46 -7.41 15.70
C PHE A 180 4.03 -8.81 15.85
N VAL A 181 3.56 -9.72 15.00
CA VAL A 181 4.01 -11.11 14.91
C VAL A 181 4.63 -11.32 13.53
N ASP A 182 5.74 -12.07 13.48
CA ASP A 182 6.34 -12.53 12.23
C ASP A 182 5.26 -13.14 11.29
N PRO A 183 5.18 -12.74 10.01
CA PRO A 183 4.08 -13.14 9.14
C PRO A 183 4.12 -14.64 8.83
N ILE A 184 5.29 -15.25 8.74
CA ILE A 184 5.46 -16.69 8.53
C ILE A 184 5.01 -17.45 9.78
N VAL A 185 5.37 -16.98 10.97
CA VAL A 185 4.92 -17.56 12.23
C VAL A 185 3.40 -17.46 12.35
N ALA A 186 2.83 -16.29 12.11
CA ALA A 186 1.39 -16.08 12.16
C ALA A 186 0.63 -16.92 11.12
N ALA A 187 1.17 -17.06 9.91
CA ALA A 187 0.59 -17.92 8.88
C ALA A 187 0.64 -19.40 9.26
N LYS A 188 1.73 -19.89 9.85
CA LYS A 188 1.81 -21.27 10.36
C LYS A 188 0.78 -21.53 11.46
N GLN A 189 0.63 -20.60 12.40
CA GLN A 189 -0.41 -20.66 13.44
C GLN A 189 -1.82 -20.71 12.81
N ALA A 190 -2.07 -19.91 11.78
CA ALA A 190 -3.36 -19.91 11.10
C ALA A 190 -3.61 -21.20 10.31
N VAL A 191 -2.58 -21.79 9.69
CA VAL A 191 -2.67 -23.12 9.07
C VAL A 191 -3.04 -24.17 10.13
N GLU A 192 -2.34 -24.19 11.27
CA GLU A 192 -2.64 -25.11 12.37
C GLU A 192 -4.09 -24.97 12.87
N GLU A 193 -4.61 -23.74 12.94
CA GLU A 193 -5.97 -23.45 13.41
C GLU A 193 -7.07 -23.76 12.38
N LEU A 194 -6.82 -23.48 11.09
CA LEU A 194 -7.87 -23.41 10.07
C LEU A 194 -7.85 -24.56 9.08
N ARG A 195 -6.71 -25.24 8.85
CA ARG A 195 -6.54 -26.19 7.74
C ARG A 195 -7.56 -27.32 7.73
N GLU A 196 -7.94 -27.85 8.90
CA GLU A 196 -8.96 -28.92 9.02
C GLU A 196 -10.40 -28.40 8.93
N ARG A 197 -10.59 -27.08 9.01
CA ARG A 197 -11.90 -26.41 9.00
C ARG A 197 -12.26 -25.85 7.63
N VAL A 198 -11.30 -25.83 6.69
CA VAL A 198 -11.46 -25.21 5.38
C VAL A 198 -10.89 -26.08 4.27
N GLU A 199 -11.52 -25.97 3.10
CA GLU A 199 -11.10 -26.63 1.89
C GLU A 199 -10.00 -25.85 1.16
N ILE A 200 -10.07 -24.51 1.22
CA ILE A 200 -9.05 -23.61 0.66
C ILE A 200 -8.63 -22.60 1.73
N LEU A 201 -7.33 -22.36 1.90
CA LEU A 201 -6.78 -21.34 2.79
C LEU A 201 -5.98 -20.30 1.97
N VAL A 202 -6.50 -19.08 1.96
CA VAL A 202 -5.99 -17.94 1.19
C VAL A 202 -5.34 -16.93 2.13
N ALA A 203 -4.10 -16.54 1.82
CA ALA A 203 -3.42 -15.43 2.45
C ALA A 203 -3.51 -14.17 1.59
N LEU A 204 -4.17 -13.14 2.13
CA LEU A 204 -4.17 -11.78 1.59
C LEU A 204 -2.98 -11.04 2.22
N THR A 205 -2.02 -10.58 1.42
CA THR A 205 -0.73 -10.12 1.94
C THR A 205 -0.36 -8.71 1.48
N HIS A 206 0.02 -7.87 2.44
CA HIS A 206 0.55 -6.54 2.24
C HIS A 206 2.07 -6.52 2.52
N GLN A 207 2.83 -7.15 1.63
CA GLN A 207 4.27 -7.37 1.80
C GLN A 207 5.03 -7.32 0.48
N ASP A 208 6.35 -7.14 0.55
CA ASP A 208 7.19 -7.17 -0.64
C ASP A 208 7.05 -8.53 -1.37
N THR A 209 7.16 -8.53 -2.71
CA THR A 209 7.17 -9.77 -3.51
C THR A 209 8.17 -10.81 -2.98
N GLU A 210 9.33 -10.38 -2.49
CA GLU A 210 10.33 -11.27 -1.90
C GLU A 210 9.84 -11.93 -0.60
N GLU A 211 9.07 -11.22 0.21
CA GLU A 211 8.47 -11.73 1.45
C GLU A 211 7.32 -12.70 1.12
N ASP A 212 6.52 -12.43 0.09
CA ASP A 212 5.50 -13.37 -0.44
C ASP A 212 6.12 -14.69 -0.91
N LEU A 213 7.22 -14.63 -1.67
CA LEU A 213 7.92 -15.83 -2.13
C LEU A 213 8.54 -16.62 -0.96
N ALA A 214 9.04 -15.92 0.07
CA ALA A 214 9.54 -16.55 1.29
C ALA A 214 8.40 -17.22 2.08
N LEU A 215 7.24 -16.57 2.17
CA LEU A 215 6.03 -17.12 2.79
C LEU A 215 5.57 -18.39 2.07
N ALA A 216 5.46 -18.34 0.74
CA ALA A 216 5.06 -19.48 -0.09
C ALA A 216 5.93 -20.72 0.17
N LYS A 217 7.26 -20.51 0.26
CA LYS A 217 8.22 -21.57 0.57
C LYS A 217 8.10 -22.09 1.99
N ALA A 218 7.84 -21.22 2.97
CA ALA A 218 7.87 -21.56 4.38
C ALA A 218 6.55 -22.15 4.90
N VAL A 219 5.44 -21.95 4.18
CA VAL A 219 4.08 -22.30 4.64
C VAL A 219 3.30 -23.03 3.53
N PRO A 220 3.67 -24.29 3.21
CA PRO A 220 3.01 -25.07 2.16
C PRO A 220 1.56 -25.47 2.48
N GLY A 221 1.06 -25.19 3.69
CA GLY A 221 -0.34 -25.42 4.07
C GLY A 221 -1.31 -24.34 3.59
N LEU A 222 -0.80 -23.25 3.01
CA LEU A 222 -1.57 -22.27 2.26
C LEU A 222 -1.79 -22.76 0.83
N ASP A 223 -2.94 -22.43 0.25
CA ASP A 223 -3.28 -22.81 -1.14
C ASP A 223 -3.13 -21.63 -2.10
N VAL A 224 -3.38 -20.40 -1.63
CA VAL A 224 -3.29 -19.19 -2.45
C VAL A 224 -2.65 -18.07 -1.62
N ILE A 225 -1.74 -17.33 -2.24
CA ILE A 225 -1.24 -16.03 -1.76
C ILE A 225 -1.67 -14.96 -2.77
N ILE A 226 -2.31 -13.91 -2.27
CA ILE A 226 -2.73 -12.74 -3.04
C ILE A 226 -1.98 -11.53 -2.48
N GLY A 227 -0.94 -11.08 -3.18
CA GLY A 227 -0.03 -10.07 -2.67
C GLY A 227 -0.23 -8.65 -3.21
N GLY A 228 0.18 -7.69 -2.39
CA GLY A 228 0.18 -6.25 -2.65
C GLY A 228 1.51 -5.58 -2.32
N HIS A 229 1.51 -4.30 -1.90
CA HIS A 229 2.66 -3.48 -1.46
C HIS A 229 3.77 -3.18 -2.50
N THR A 230 4.06 -4.11 -3.42
CA THR A 230 4.96 -3.96 -4.57
C THR A 230 4.17 -3.83 -5.88
N GLU A 231 4.84 -3.48 -6.99
CA GLU A 231 4.15 -3.44 -8.29
C GLU A 231 3.63 -4.85 -8.64
N GLY A 232 2.44 -4.90 -9.25
CA GLY A 232 1.82 -6.15 -9.70
C GLY A 232 2.52 -6.78 -10.91
N PHE A 233 2.12 -8.00 -11.24
CA PHE A 233 2.51 -8.72 -12.44
C PHE A 233 1.31 -9.49 -13.00
N ASP A 234 1.36 -9.84 -14.29
CA ASP A 234 0.39 -10.73 -14.93
C ASP A 234 0.75 -12.21 -14.72
N GLY A 235 -0.27 -13.08 -14.70
CA GLY A 235 -0.12 -14.51 -14.47
C GLY A 235 -0.05 -14.90 -12.98
N LEU A 236 0.49 -16.09 -12.72
CA LEU A 236 0.68 -16.64 -11.37
C LEU A 236 2.07 -17.23 -11.20
N VAL A 237 2.59 -17.26 -9.99
CA VAL A 237 3.79 -18.03 -9.62
C VAL A 237 3.34 -19.40 -9.09
N PRO A 238 3.69 -20.51 -9.76
CA PRO A 238 3.31 -21.85 -9.29
C PRO A 238 4.09 -22.26 -8.02
N PRO A 239 3.61 -23.27 -7.27
CA PRO A 239 4.32 -23.80 -6.12
C PRO A 239 5.77 -24.18 -6.46
N GLY A 240 6.71 -23.76 -5.60
CA GLY A 240 8.15 -24.03 -5.79
C GLY A 240 8.85 -23.19 -6.85
N GLN A 241 8.15 -22.28 -7.54
CA GLN A 241 8.73 -21.36 -8.51
C GLN A 241 8.90 -19.94 -7.93
N THR A 242 9.61 -19.08 -8.68
CA THR A 242 9.88 -17.68 -8.29
C THR A 242 9.53 -16.66 -9.37
N LYS A 243 9.05 -17.13 -10.53
CA LYS A 243 8.68 -16.28 -11.67
C LYS A 243 7.24 -16.56 -12.07
N PRO A 244 6.49 -15.54 -12.51
CA PRO A 244 5.14 -15.74 -12.98
C PRO A 244 5.12 -16.46 -14.34
N VAL A 245 4.06 -17.20 -14.56
CA VAL A 245 3.68 -17.80 -15.84
C VAL A 245 2.26 -17.35 -16.19
N GLU A 246 2.00 -17.15 -17.48
CA GLU A 246 0.71 -16.70 -18.00
C GLU A 246 -0.12 -17.86 -18.56
N GLY A 247 -1.44 -17.68 -18.56
CA GLY A 247 -2.41 -18.63 -19.09
C GLY A 247 -2.81 -19.72 -18.09
N ARG A 248 -3.33 -20.82 -18.62
CA ARG A 248 -3.77 -21.99 -17.83
C ARG A 248 -2.57 -22.83 -17.39
N VAL A 249 -2.51 -23.08 -16.09
CA VAL A 249 -1.42 -23.81 -15.44
C VAL A 249 -2.01 -24.98 -14.65
N GLU A 250 -1.56 -26.20 -14.95
CA GLU A 250 -1.78 -27.35 -14.08
C GLU A 250 -0.86 -27.23 -12.85
N LEU A 251 -1.45 -27.31 -11.67
CA LEU A 251 -0.69 -27.20 -10.43
C LEU A 251 -0.01 -28.53 -10.12
N THR A 252 1.32 -28.49 -10.05
CA THR A 252 2.15 -29.65 -9.69
C THR A 252 2.84 -29.39 -8.36
N GLY A 253 2.73 -30.31 -7.41
CA GLY A 253 3.35 -30.21 -6.09
C GLY A 253 2.43 -29.65 -4.99
N VAL A 254 3.03 -29.40 -3.82
CA VAL A 254 2.33 -28.89 -2.62
C VAL A 254 2.78 -27.46 -2.35
N GLY A 255 1.82 -26.60 -2.01
CA GLY A 255 2.05 -25.21 -1.61
C GLY A 255 1.17 -24.23 -2.39
N PRO A 256 1.28 -22.94 -2.06
CA PRO A 256 0.37 -21.96 -2.60
C PRO A 256 0.73 -21.53 -4.03
N VAL A 257 -0.30 -21.22 -4.83
CA VAL A 257 -0.13 -20.33 -5.98
C VAL A 257 -0.03 -18.88 -5.52
N PHE A 258 0.80 -18.07 -6.16
CA PHE A 258 0.96 -16.67 -5.80
C PHE A 258 0.59 -15.74 -6.98
N VAL A 259 -0.36 -14.84 -6.73
CA VAL A 259 -0.84 -13.84 -7.69
C VAL A 259 -0.71 -12.42 -7.14
N LYS A 260 -0.60 -11.45 -8.04
CA LYS A 260 -0.66 -10.02 -7.71
C LYS A 260 -1.48 -9.29 -8.77
N THR A 261 -1.95 -8.10 -8.43
CA THR A 261 -2.51 -7.16 -9.39
C THR A 261 -1.85 -5.80 -9.23
N HIS A 262 -1.99 -4.92 -10.23
CA HIS A 262 -1.46 -3.57 -10.15
C HIS A 262 -2.28 -2.68 -9.19
N ARG A 263 -1.59 -1.72 -8.58
CA ARG A 263 -2.12 -0.83 -7.54
C ARG A 263 -3.13 0.19 -8.05
N GLN A 264 -3.78 0.90 -7.13
CA GLN A 264 -4.67 2.05 -7.39
C GLN A 264 -5.87 1.68 -8.27
N GLY A 265 -6.26 0.40 -8.23
CA GLY A 265 -7.32 -0.14 -9.08
C GLY A 265 -7.04 -0.04 -10.57
N ARG A 266 -5.78 0.14 -11.02
CA ARG A 266 -5.41 0.15 -12.46
C ARG A 266 -5.83 -1.14 -13.15
N THR A 267 -5.79 -2.24 -12.41
CA THR A 267 -6.27 -3.54 -12.83
C THR A 267 -7.10 -4.18 -11.72
N LEU A 268 -7.93 -5.15 -12.10
CA LEU A 268 -8.60 -6.07 -11.21
C LEU A 268 -8.05 -7.47 -11.50
N GLY A 269 -7.34 -8.05 -10.53
CA GLY A 269 -6.79 -9.39 -10.69
C GLY A 269 -7.90 -10.44 -10.69
N ARG A 270 -7.76 -11.45 -11.54
CA ARG A 270 -8.65 -12.59 -11.62
C ARG A 270 -7.82 -13.87 -11.53
N LEU A 271 -8.21 -14.73 -10.60
CA LEU A 271 -7.68 -16.08 -10.44
C LEU A 271 -8.85 -17.07 -10.51
N ASP A 272 -8.87 -17.91 -11.53
CA ASP A 272 -9.82 -19.01 -11.66
C ASP A 272 -9.16 -20.31 -11.23
N LEU A 273 -9.87 -21.09 -10.41
CA LEU A 273 -9.39 -22.34 -9.79
C LEU A 273 -10.39 -23.47 -10.03
N LEU A 274 -9.88 -24.68 -10.24
CA LEU A 274 -10.66 -25.91 -10.15
C LEU A 274 -10.31 -26.66 -8.87
N TYR A 275 -11.28 -26.77 -7.98
CA TYR A 275 -11.16 -27.47 -6.71
C TYR A 275 -11.85 -28.84 -6.76
N HIS A 276 -11.19 -29.87 -6.22
CA HIS A 276 -11.76 -31.20 -6.03
C HIS A 276 -11.04 -31.91 -4.88
N GLU A 277 -11.78 -32.51 -3.94
CA GLU A 277 -11.25 -33.30 -2.81
C GLU A 277 -10.02 -32.69 -2.10
N LYS A 278 -10.15 -31.46 -1.58
CA LYS A 278 -9.08 -30.69 -0.90
C LYS A 278 -7.87 -30.34 -1.76
N THR A 279 -7.98 -30.49 -3.09
CA THR A 279 -6.90 -30.23 -4.04
C THR A 279 -7.31 -29.18 -5.06
N ILE A 280 -6.40 -28.26 -5.37
CA ILE A 280 -6.52 -27.34 -6.51
C ILE A 280 -5.76 -27.95 -7.68
N MET A 281 -6.42 -28.15 -8.83
CA MET A 281 -5.84 -28.88 -9.97
C MET A 281 -5.35 -27.97 -11.09
N VAL A 282 -6.13 -26.95 -11.43
CA VAL A 282 -5.85 -26.03 -12.55
C VAL A 282 -6.12 -24.62 -12.09
N ALA A 283 -5.21 -23.72 -12.43
CA ALA A 283 -5.35 -22.29 -12.19
C ALA A 283 -5.12 -21.49 -13.48
N GLU A 284 -5.88 -20.42 -13.64
CA GLU A 284 -5.65 -19.39 -14.66
C GLU A 284 -5.66 -18.03 -13.98
N ALA A 285 -4.65 -17.20 -14.27
CA ALA A 285 -4.54 -15.88 -13.66
C ALA A 285 -4.23 -14.82 -14.70
N HIS A 286 -4.97 -13.71 -14.65
CA HIS A 286 -4.72 -12.53 -15.47
C HIS A 286 -5.30 -11.28 -14.80
N ASN A 287 -4.78 -10.12 -15.18
CA ASN A 287 -5.30 -8.83 -14.72
C ASN A 287 -6.25 -8.23 -15.74
N LEU A 288 -7.46 -7.88 -15.30
CA LEU A 288 -8.44 -7.15 -16.10
C LEU A 288 -8.12 -5.64 -16.06
N PRO A 289 -7.81 -5.00 -17.19
CA PRO A 289 -7.51 -3.57 -17.21
C PRO A 289 -8.73 -2.72 -16.86
N VAL A 290 -8.63 -1.90 -15.81
CA VAL A 290 -9.65 -0.91 -15.46
C VAL A 290 -9.35 0.36 -16.24
N SER A 291 -9.76 0.42 -17.50
CA SER A 291 -9.43 1.50 -18.42
C SER A 291 -10.69 2.16 -19.00
N GLY A 292 -10.52 3.24 -19.76
CA GLY A 292 -11.62 3.91 -20.48
C GLY A 292 -12.38 3.04 -21.48
N ALA A 293 -11.90 1.83 -21.81
CA ALA A 293 -12.63 0.87 -22.63
C ALA A 293 -13.77 0.18 -21.86
N VAL A 294 -13.74 0.18 -20.52
CA VAL A 294 -14.80 -0.37 -19.67
C VAL A 294 -15.84 0.72 -19.41
N SER A 295 -17.12 0.41 -19.65
CA SER A 295 -18.21 1.33 -19.33
C SER A 295 -18.35 1.53 -17.81
N SER A 296 -18.64 2.75 -17.37
CA SER A 296 -18.92 3.04 -15.96
C SER A 296 -20.25 2.44 -15.52
N ASP A 297 -20.29 1.86 -14.32
CA ASP A 297 -21.53 1.50 -13.64
C ASP A 297 -22.32 2.77 -13.28
N PRO A 298 -23.60 2.91 -13.69
CA PRO A 298 -24.34 4.17 -13.56
C PRO A 298 -24.60 4.58 -12.10
N ASP A 299 -24.89 3.62 -11.23
CA ASP A 299 -25.18 3.88 -9.82
C ASP A 299 -23.90 4.28 -9.07
N MET A 300 -22.82 3.53 -9.29
CA MET A 300 -21.50 3.89 -8.76
C MET A 300 -21.06 5.26 -9.28
N ALA A 301 -21.27 5.54 -10.56
CA ALA A 301 -20.88 6.82 -11.14
C ALA A 301 -21.66 8.00 -10.54
N LYS A 302 -22.94 7.79 -10.21
CA LYS A 302 -23.71 8.80 -9.47
C LYS A 302 -23.09 9.06 -8.10
N LEU A 303 -22.79 8.00 -7.35
CA LEU A 303 -22.20 8.13 -6.01
C LEU A 303 -20.85 8.85 -6.05
N VAL A 304 -19.97 8.47 -6.97
CA VAL A 304 -18.66 9.10 -7.15
C VAL A 304 -18.80 10.60 -7.46
N ARG A 305 -19.74 10.98 -8.34
CA ARG A 305 -20.04 12.39 -8.62
C ARG A 305 -20.52 13.13 -7.38
N ASP A 306 -21.38 12.53 -6.56
CA ASP A 306 -21.91 13.17 -5.35
C ASP A 306 -20.82 13.40 -4.28
N TYR A 307 -19.86 12.48 -4.11
CA TYR A 307 -18.69 12.71 -3.26
C TYR A 307 -17.75 13.76 -3.83
N ALA A 308 -17.46 13.69 -5.14
CA ALA A 308 -16.56 14.62 -5.81
C ALA A 308 -17.10 16.05 -5.77
N GLN A 309 -18.39 16.27 -6.00
CA GLN A 309 -19.00 17.59 -5.92
C GLN A 309 -18.88 18.19 -4.51
N ARG A 310 -19.20 17.42 -3.47
CA ARG A 310 -19.09 17.87 -2.07
C ARG A 310 -17.63 18.16 -1.68
N LEU A 311 -16.69 17.36 -2.16
CA LEU A 311 -15.25 17.62 -1.97
C LEU A 311 -14.85 18.94 -2.65
N ASP A 312 -15.28 19.12 -3.90
CA ASP A 312 -14.96 20.29 -4.71
C ASP A 312 -15.52 21.57 -4.08
N GLU A 313 -16.75 21.55 -3.55
CA GLU A 313 -17.35 22.65 -2.78
C GLU A 313 -16.49 23.05 -1.56
N GLN A 314 -15.80 22.10 -0.94
CA GLN A 314 -14.92 22.33 0.22
C GLN A 314 -13.48 22.71 -0.17
N THR A 315 -13.00 22.29 -1.35
CA THR A 315 -11.55 22.25 -1.62
C THR A 315 -11.10 22.90 -2.93
N ASN A 316 -12.02 23.32 -3.82
CA ASN A 316 -11.68 24.01 -5.07
C ASN A 316 -11.27 25.48 -4.89
N GLN A 317 -11.28 26.00 -3.67
CA GLN A 317 -10.76 27.33 -3.40
C GLN A 317 -9.28 27.40 -3.79
N VAL A 318 -8.93 28.37 -4.64
CA VAL A 318 -7.54 28.72 -4.93
C VAL A 318 -6.94 29.35 -3.66
N ILE A 319 -5.92 28.68 -3.12
CA ILE A 319 -5.23 29.07 -1.90
C ILE A 319 -3.92 29.83 -2.16
N GLY A 320 -3.43 29.83 -3.40
CA GLY A 320 -2.19 30.49 -3.78
C GLY A 320 -1.78 30.19 -5.22
N LYS A 321 -0.52 30.48 -5.53
CA LYS A 321 0.05 30.26 -6.86
C LYS A 321 1.46 29.68 -6.77
N ALA A 322 1.72 28.63 -7.53
CA ALA A 322 3.05 28.06 -7.74
C ALA A 322 3.73 28.79 -8.92
N ALA A 323 4.94 29.31 -8.71
CA ALA A 323 5.69 30.03 -9.75
C ALA A 323 6.20 29.11 -10.87
N HIS A 324 6.40 27.82 -10.56
CA HIS A 324 6.83 26.76 -11.46
C HIS A 324 6.30 25.42 -10.92
N THR A 325 6.48 24.33 -11.66
CA THR A 325 6.13 22.99 -11.18
C THR A 325 7.05 22.60 -10.03
N PHE A 326 6.45 22.17 -8.91
CA PHE A 326 7.15 21.53 -7.81
C PHE A 326 7.15 20.02 -8.02
N GLU A 327 8.34 19.46 -8.23
CA GLU A 327 8.56 18.05 -8.60
C GLU A 327 8.48 17.16 -7.35
N GLY A 328 7.48 16.27 -7.33
CA GLY A 328 7.19 15.36 -6.23
C GLY A 328 6.93 13.93 -6.67
N GLU A 329 7.31 13.57 -7.90
CA GLU A 329 7.13 12.22 -8.43
C GLU A 329 7.86 11.17 -7.57
N ASN A 330 7.17 10.06 -7.28
CA ASN A 330 7.61 9.05 -6.32
C ASN A 330 9.05 8.56 -6.54
N ARG A 331 9.46 8.35 -7.80
CA ARG A 331 10.82 7.90 -8.11
C ARG A 331 11.86 8.96 -7.73
N ASP A 332 11.62 10.21 -8.09
CA ASP A 332 12.60 11.28 -7.93
C ASP A 332 12.69 11.75 -6.49
N ILE A 333 11.54 12.03 -5.87
CA ILE A 333 11.49 12.52 -4.49
C ILE A 333 12.14 11.52 -3.52
N ARG A 334 12.06 10.21 -3.80
CA ARG A 334 12.61 9.13 -2.96
C ARG A 334 14.04 8.72 -3.29
N THR A 335 14.70 9.38 -4.23
CA THR A 335 16.07 9.00 -4.64
C THR A 335 17.03 10.17 -4.86
N ARG A 336 16.51 11.39 -5.01
CA ARG A 336 17.31 12.60 -5.26
C ARG A 336 16.65 13.86 -4.69
N GLU A 337 17.42 14.95 -4.69
CA GLU A 337 16.91 16.28 -4.35
C GLU A 337 15.82 16.73 -5.34
N THR A 338 14.74 17.32 -4.83
CA THR A 338 13.75 18.00 -5.66
C THR A 338 13.41 19.39 -5.11
N ASN A 339 12.86 20.25 -5.95
CA ASN A 339 12.45 21.59 -5.53
C ASN A 339 11.26 21.57 -4.55
N LEU A 340 10.33 20.62 -4.67
CA LEU A 340 9.26 20.43 -3.68
C LEU A 340 9.83 20.04 -2.32
N GLY A 341 10.78 19.09 -2.32
CA GLY A 341 11.49 18.68 -1.11
C GLY A 341 12.20 19.85 -0.43
N ASN A 342 12.92 20.66 -1.20
CA ASN A 342 13.60 21.86 -0.70
C ASN A 342 12.63 22.87 -0.08
N LEU A 343 11.52 23.16 -0.77
CA LEU A 343 10.48 24.05 -0.27
C LEU A 343 9.94 23.59 1.09
N LEU A 344 9.56 22.31 1.19
CA LEU A 344 8.95 21.77 2.40
C LEU A 344 9.94 21.73 3.57
N ALA A 345 11.19 21.35 3.31
CA ALA A 345 12.24 21.39 4.34
C ALA A 345 12.56 22.83 4.77
N ASP A 346 12.51 23.82 3.85
CA ASP A 346 12.66 25.23 4.19
C ASP A 346 11.52 25.71 5.08
N LEU A 347 10.27 25.38 4.74
CA LEU A 347 9.09 25.74 5.52
C LEU A 347 9.11 25.12 6.92
N ALA A 348 9.46 23.84 7.03
CA ALA A 348 9.63 23.15 8.32
C ALA A 348 10.67 23.87 9.18
N ARG A 349 11.85 24.14 8.63
CA ARG A 349 12.94 24.84 9.32
C ARG A 349 12.56 26.24 9.77
N GLN A 350 11.94 27.02 8.88
CA GLN A 350 11.58 28.42 9.12
C GLN A 350 10.47 28.55 10.16
N HIS A 351 9.43 27.72 10.06
CA HIS A 351 8.31 27.74 11.01
C HIS A 351 8.78 27.39 12.42
N ALA A 352 9.62 26.36 12.54
CA ALA A 352 10.10 25.90 13.83
C ALA A 352 11.29 26.71 14.39
N GLY A 353 11.89 27.61 13.61
CA GLY A 353 13.06 28.40 14.03
C GLY A 353 14.32 27.56 14.30
N THR A 354 14.49 26.44 13.59
CA THR A 354 15.59 25.48 13.79
C THR A 354 16.75 25.68 12.81
N GLU A 355 17.92 25.10 13.09
CA GLU A 355 19.06 25.13 12.16
C GLU A 355 18.80 24.29 10.90
N ILE A 356 18.08 23.17 11.06
CA ILE A 356 17.91 22.14 10.03
C ILE A 356 16.43 21.79 9.88
N GLY A 357 15.96 21.63 8.64
CA GLY A 357 14.67 21.04 8.32
C GLY A 357 14.85 19.71 7.59
N LEU A 358 14.13 18.68 8.01
CA LEU A 358 14.13 17.35 7.39
C LEU A 358 12.68 16.98 7.01
N VAL A 359 12.51 16.39 5.83
CA VAL A 359 11.23 15.84 5.38
C VAL A 359 11.50 14.48 4.78
N ASN A 360 10.88 13.41 5.29
CA ASN A 360 10.95 12.11 4.64
C ASN A 360 10.08 12.12 3.37
N SER A 361 10.63 11.60 2.29
CA SER A 361 9.99 11.60 0.98
C SER A 361 8.70 10.79 0.92
N GLY A 362 8.45 9.91 1.88
CA GLY A 362 7.19 9.16 2.03
C GLY A 362 5.98 10.05 2.30
N MET A 363 6.19 11.22 2.90
CA MET A 363 5.16 12.24 3.16
C MET A 363 4.64 12.89 1.86
N ILE A 364 5.44 12.93 0.80
CA ILE A 364 5.14 13.65 -0.44
C ILE A 364 4.62 12.64 -1.47
N ARG A 365 3.37 12.80 -1.90
CA ARG A 365 2.66 11.82 -2.73
C ARG A 365 2.48 12.19 -4.19
N GLY A 366 2.92 13.38 -4.60
CA GLY A 366 2.90 13.79 -5.99
C GLY A 366 3.45 15.20 -6.21
N SER A 367 3.50 15.60 -7.48
CA SER A 367 3.99 16.92 -7.89
C SER A 367 2.94 18.02 -7.70
N MET A 368 3.30 19.30 -7.83
CA MET A 368 2.34 20.40 -7.84
C MET A 368 2.60 21.29 -9.06
N PRO A 369 1.70 21.30 -10.07
CA PRO A 369 1.89 22.07 -11.30
C PRO A 369 2.04 23.57 -11.05
N ALA A 370 2.71 24.26 -11.99
CA ALA A 370 2.75 25.72 -12.02
C ALA A 370 1.35 26.33 -12.19
N GLY A 371 1.11 27.51 -11.60
CA GLY A 371 -0.15 28.23 -11.71
C GLY A 371 -0.99 28.21 -10.42
N PRO A 372 -2.32 28.40 -10.52
CA PRO A 372 -3.21 28.39 -9.37
C PRO A 372 -3.13 27.06 -8.60
N VAL A 373 -3.02 27.13 -7.28
CA VAL A 373 -2.99 25.97 -6.39
C VAL A 373 -4.28 25.95 -5.57
N THR A 374 -4.98 24.82 -5.55
CA THR A 374 -6.19 24.60 -4.75
C THR A 374 -5.87 23.86 -3.44
N LEU A 375 -6.78 23.94 -2.46
CA LEU A 375 -6.67 23.12 -1.25
C LEU A 375 -6.64 21.63 -1.59
N LYS A 376 -7.49 21.20 -2.53
CA LYS A 376 -7.53 19.82 -3.04
C LYS A 376 -6.14 19.33 -3.44
N ARG A 377 -5.40 20.13 -4.21
CA ARG A 377 -4.07 19.75 -4.68
C ARG A 377 -3.07 19.60 -3.54
N VAL A 378 -3.11 20.47 -2.54
CA VAL A 378 -2.23 20.37 -1.37
C VAL A 378 -2.54 19.13 -0.54
N MET A 379 -3.82 18.79 -0.36
CA MET A 379 -4.25 17.56 0.34
C MET A 379 -3.80 16.30 -0.40
N GLU A 380 -3.81 16.28 -1.73
CA GLU A 380 -3.29 15.15 -2.52
C GLU A 380 -1.78 14.98 -2.38
N VAL A 381 -1.03 16.09 -2.36
CA VAL A 381 0.44 16.07 -2.28
C VAL A 381 0.93 15.74 -0.86
N LEU A 382 0.22 16.19 0.18
CA LEU A 382 0.55 16.01 1.60
C LEU A 382 -0.67 15.48 2.39
N PRO A 383 -1.06 14.21 2.23
CA PRO A 383 -2.31 13.71 2.79
C PRO A 383 -2.26 13.41 4.29
N PHE A 384 -1.07 13.42 4.90
CA PHE A 384 -0.88 13.02 6.29
C PHE A 384 -1.08 14.18 7.27
N ASP A 385 -1.70 13.89 8.41
CA ASP A 385 -1.95 14.83 9.51
C ASP A 385 -0.80 14.86 10.55
N SER A 386 0.36 14.30 10.21
CA SER A 386 1.56 14.29 11.07
C SER A 386 2.00 15.73 11.41
N SER A 387 2.10 16.03 12.70
CA SER A 387 2.47 17.36 13.20
C SER A 387 3.96 17.65 13.03
N LEU A 388 4.32 18.91 12.79
CA LEU A 388 5.69 19.38 12.80
C LEU A 388 6.25 19.35 14.23
N THR A 389 7.41 18.74 14.40
CA THR A 389 8.11 18.61 15.68
C THR A 389 9.52 19.16 15.55
N SER A 390 9.94 19.99 16.50
CA SER A 390 11.35 20.36 16.66
C SER A 390 12.00 19.60 17.79
N PHE A 391 13.28 19.26 17.64
CA PHE A 391 14.07 18.53 18.61
C PHE A 391 15.56 18.78 18.42
N THR A 392 16.38 18.40 19.40
CA THR A 392 17.84 18.55 19.36
C THR A 392 18.53 17.21 19.24
N VAL A 393 19.51 17.11 18.32
CA VAL A 393 20.34 15.92 18.10
C VAL A 393 21.82 16.25 18.08
N THR A 394 22.68 15.25 18.30
CA THR A 394 24.11 15.40 18.04
C THR A 394 24.41 15.30 16.54
N GLY A 395 25.57 15.81 16.10
CA GLY A 395 26.02 15.63 14.72
C GLY A 395 26.17 14.16 14.33
N ALA A 396 26.59 13.29 15.27
CA ALA A 396 26.64 11.85 15.04
C ALA A 396 25.24 11.25 14.77
N THR A 397 24.24 11.63 15.56
CA THR A 397 22.83 11.24 15.34
C THR A 397 22.31 11.75 14.00
N LEU A 398 22.62 12.99 13.62
CA LEU A 398 22.24 13.55 12.33
C LEU A 398 22.87 12.78 11.16
N LYS A 399 24.16 12.41 11.25
CA LYS A 399 24.81 11.57 10.23
C LYS A 399 24.11 10.21 10.12
N ALA A 400 23.80 9.57 11.25
CA ALA A 400 23.09 8.29 11.26
C ALA A 400 21.71 8.39 10.59
N ALA A 401 20.97 9.48 10.81
CA ALA A 401 19.70 9.73 10.13
C ALA A 401 19.87 9.88 8.61
N LEU A 402 20.90 10.61 8.16
CA LEU A 402 21.21 10.75 6.72
C LEU A 402 21.60 9.40 6.09
N GLU A 403 22.39 8.58 6.80
CA GLU A 403 22.73 7.20 6.38
C GLU A 403 21.47 6.33 6.25
N ASN A 404 20.53 6.41 7.21
CA ASN A 404 19.23 5.72 7.11
C ASN A 404 18.47 6.16 5.85
N GLY A 405 18.42 7.47 5.57
CA GLY A 405 17.67 8.01 4.43
C GLY A 405 18.15 7.46 3.08
N VAL A 406 19.45 7.22 2.93
CA VAL A 406 20.01 6.65 1.70
C VAL A 406 20.16 5.12 1.73
N SER A 407 19.78 4.45 2.82
CA SER A 407 20.08 3.03 3.09
C SER A 407 19.49 2.03 2.09
N ARG A 408 18.36 2.38 1.44
CA ARG A 408 17.63 1.51 0.51
C ARG A 408 17.99 1.74 -0.96
N LEU A 409 18.74 2.79 -1.28
CA LEU A 409 19.12 3.05 -2.67
C LEU A 409 19.84 1.84 -3.30
N PRO A 410 19.60 1.54 -4.59
CA PRO A 410 18.80 2.32 -5.55
C PRO A 410 17.28 2.10 -5.46
N GLN A 411 16.79 1.23 -4.56
CA GLN A 411 15.35 1.07 -4.34
C GLN A 411 14.77 2.37 -3.76
N ALA A 412 13.75 2.93 -4.43
CA ALA A 412 13.03 4.09 -3.94
C ALA A 412 12.35 3.75 -2.61
N SER A 413 12.53 4.59 -1.59
CA SER A 413 11.95 4.38 -0.26
C SER A 413 11.48 5.69 0.35
N GLY A 414 10.37 5.64 1.11
CA GLY A 414 9.82 6.81 1.80
C GLY A 414 10.80 7.46 2.78
N ARG A 415 11.75 6.67 3.30
CA ARG A 415 12.78 7.13 4.24
C ARG A 415 13.75 8.16 3.66
N PHE A 416 13.88 8.32 2.35
CA PHE A 416 14.84 9.30 1.80
C PHE A 416 14.53 10.71 2.34
N LEU A 417 15.56 11.48 2.73
CA LEU A 417 15.34 12.80 3.32
C LEU A 417 15.55 13.91 2.29
N GLN A 418 14.55 14.77 2.18
CA GLN A 418 14.70 16.12 1.66
C GLN A 418 15.17 17.04 2.80
N VAL A 419 16.04 18.01 2.50
CA VAL A 419 16.81 18.72 3.54
C VAL A 419 16.86 20.23 3.35
N SER A 420 17.00 20.93 4.48
CA SER A 420 17.24 22.38 4.55
C SER A 420 18.22 22.71 5.67
N GLY A 421 19.06 23.73 5.48
CA GLY A 421 20.11 24.12 6.43
C GLY A 421 21.38 23.27 6.39
N LEU A 422 21.40 22.26 5.53
CA LEU A 422 22.57 21.41 5.30
C LEU A 422 22.72 21.04 3.83
N ALA A 423 23.93 20.63 3.47
CA ALA A 423 24.26 19.95 2.23
C ALA A 423 24.89 18.59 2.54
N VAL A 424 24.52 17.55 1.79
CA VAL A 424 24.99 16.17 1.96
C VAL A 424 25.54 15.63 0.63
N ILE A 425 26.69 14.95 0.72
CA ILE A 425 27.28 14.17 -0.37
C ILE A 425 27.26 12.71 0.05
N PHE A 426 26.82 11.84 -0.85
CA PHE A 426 26.79 10.41 -0.59
C PHE A 426 27.26 9.59 -1.80
N ASP A 427 27.81 8.42 -1.51
CA ASP A 427 28.18 7.41 -2.49
C ASP A 427 27.11 6.32 -2.56
N PRO A 428 26.34 6.22 -3.66
CA PRO A 428 25.30 5.20 -3.79
C PRO A 428 25.84 3.77 -3.91
N THR A 429 27.13 3.62 -4.24
CA THR A 429 27.78 2.32 -4.43
C THR A 429 28.37 1.75 -3.13
N ALA A 430 28.57 2.60 -2.13
CA ALA A 430 29.07 2.18 -0.83
C ALA A 430 28.03 1.31 -0.09
N PRO A 431 28.50 0.41 0.81
CA PRO A 431 27.62 -0.37 1.67
C PRO A 431 26.67 0.53 2.47
N SER A 432 25.43 0.06 2.66
CA SER A 432 24.44 0.73 3.48
C SER A 432 24.98 1.00 4.89
N GLY A 433 24.78 2.21 5.40
CA GLY A 433 25.38 2.69 6.66
C GLY A 433 26.76 3.33 6.53
N SER A 434 27.35 3.34 5.33
CA SER A 434 28.63 4.01 5.03
C SER A 434 28.57 4.79 3.72
N ARG A 435 27.39 5.29 3.35
CA ARG A 435 27.15 6.02 2.10
C ARG A 435 27.41 7.50 2.24
N ILE A 436 27.24 8.11 3.42
CA ILE A 436 27.43 9.56 3.59
C ILE A 436 28.92 9.88 3.69
N THR A 437 29.44 10.60 2.68
CA THR A 437 30.87 10.96 2.56
C THR A 437 31.16 12.37 3.05
N ALA A 438 30.21 13.30 2.96
CA ALA A 438 30.35 14.63 3.53
C ALA A 438 29.00 15.22 3.94
N VAL A 439 29.00 15.97 5.05
CA VAL A 439 27.86 16.77 5.50
C VAL A 439 28.37 18.15 5.90
N GLN A 440 27.72 19.20 5.39
CA GLN A 440 27.94 20.57 5.81
C GLN A 440 26.64 21.15 6.35
N VAL A 441 26.69 21.77 7.53
CA VAL A 441 25.56 22.50 8.11
C VAL A 441 25.90 23.98 8.05
N ASN A 442 25.06 24.78 7.37
CA ASN A 442 25.31 26.20 7.09
C ASN A 442 26.73 26.48 6.55
N GLY A 443 27.21 25.63 5.63
CA GLY A 443 28.53 25.74 4.99
C GLY A 443 29.72 25.27 5.84
N THR A 444 29.50 24.84 7.10
CA THR A 444 30.55 24.32 7.97
C THR A 444 30.49 22.79 8.04
N PRO A 445 31.63 22.07 7.96
CA PRO A 445 31.65 20.62 8.14
C PRO A 445 30.93 20.18 9.43
N LEU A 446 30.15 19.11 9.32
CA LEU A 446 29.41 18.54 10.45
C LEU A 446 30.37 18.17 11.59
N ASN A 447 30.13 18.71 12.78
CA ASN A 447 30.84 18.33 14.00
C ASN A 447 30.04 17.22 14.71
N PRO A 448 30.57 16.00 14.86
CA PRO A 448 29.84 14.88 15.46
C PRO A 448 29.35 15.13 16.89
N ALA A 449 30.08 15.93 17.68
CA ALA A 449 29.77 16.20 19.08
C ALA A 449 28.90 17.45 19.28
N ARG A 450 28.81 18.34 18.28
CA ARG A 450 27.94 19.53 18.35
C ARG A 450 26.47 19.10 18.35
N ARG A 451 25.65 19.84 19.10
CA ARG A 451 24.19 19.69 19.09
C ARG A 451 23.57 20.63 18.06
N TYR A 452 22.58 20.15 17.34
CA TYR A 452 21.88 20.84 16.27
C TYR A 452 20.38 20.81 16.53
N SER A 453 19.69 21.93 16.33
CA SER A 453 18.22 21.96 16.34
C SER A 453 17.67 21.55 14.98
N VAL A 454 16.70 20.64 14.99
CA VAL A 454 16.12 20.01 13.81
C VAL A 454 14.60 20.12 13.88
N ALA A 455 13.97 20.42 12.75
CA ALA A 455 12.53 20.29 12.56
C ALA A 455 12.22 19.18 11.56
N ALA A 456 11.27 18.31 11.89
CA ALA A 456 10.75 17.26 11.03
C ALA A 456 9.31 16.93 11.41
N ASP A 457 8.61 16.14 10.60
CA ASP A 457 7.33 15.58 11.01
C ASP A 457 7.49 14.65 12.23
N ASN A 458 6.41 14.53 13.01
CA ASN A 458 6.41 13.72 14.21
C ASN A 458 6.59 12.22 13.92
N PHE A 459 6.21 11.75 12.73
CA PHE A 459 6.36 10.34 12.34
C PHE A 459 7.83 9.93 12.32
N ILE A 460 8.71 10.63 11.60
CA ILE A 460 10.14 10.30 11.64
C ILE A 460 10.80 10.73 12.95
N ALA A 461 10.36 11.83 13.56
CA ALA A 461 10.89 12.24 14.85
C ALA A 461 10.65 11.15 15.91
N GLU A 462 9.54 10.42 15.87
CA GLU A 462 9.22 9.31 16.77
C GLU A 462 9.73 7.94 16.29
N GLY A 463 10.61 7.92 15.28
CA GLY A 463 11.31 6.73 14.83
C GLY A 463 10.68 6.00 13.65
N GLY A 464 9.62 6.54 13.05
CA GLY A 464 9.07 6.05 11.79
C GLY A 464 10.12 6.03 10.67
N ASP A 465 9.89 5.25 9.62
CA ASP A 465 10.83 5.03 8.50
C ASP A 465 12.23 4.54 8.91
N GLY A 466 12.35 3.95 10.12
CA GLY A 466 13.61 3.47 10.69
C GLY A 466 14.45 4.58 11.34
N TYR A 467 13.89 5.77 11.56
CA TYR A 467 14.56 6.91 12.22
C TYR A 467 14.72 6.74 13.75
N THR A 468 14.92 5.51 14.22
CA THR A 468 15.01 5.14 15.64
C THR A 468 16.08 5.92 16.42
N MET A 469 17.11 6.43 15.74
CA MET A 469 18.12 7.30 16.35
C MET A 469 17.54 8.62 16.90
N PHE A 470 16.38 9.08 16.41
CA PHE A 470 15.70 10.26 16.95
C PHE A 470 14.92 10.01 18.24
N LEU A 471 14.76 8.76 18.67
CA LEU A 471 14.16 8.43 19.97
C LEU A 471 14.99 8.97 21.15
N GLN A 472 16.28 9.19 20.95
CA GLN A 472 17.20 9.76 21.95
C GLN A 472 17.32 11.29 21.85
N ALA A 473 16.59 11.93 20.94
CA ALA A 473 16.60 13.37 20.80
C ALA A 473 16.01 14.05 22.04
N THR A 474 16.49 15.25 22.33
CA THR A 474 16.07 16.07 23.48
C THR A 474 15.30 17.30 23.02
N ASP A 475 14.80 18.09 23.97
CA ASP A 475 14.21 19.41 23.70
C ASP A 475 13.07 19.34 22.67
N ARG A 476 12.28 18.26 22.76
CA ARG A 476 11.19 17.97 21.82
C ARG A 476 10.03 18.92 22.06
N HIS A 477 9.56 19.54 20.98
CA HIS A 477 8.38 20.40 20.98
C HIS A 477 7.51 20.07 19.76
N ASP A 478 6.27 19.67 20.02
CA ASP A 478 5.24 19.50 19.01
C ASP A 478 4.58 20.86 18.74
N HIS A 479 4.65 21.34 17.50
CA HIS A 479 4.10 22.63 17.07
C HIS A 479 2.58 22.56 16.83
N GLN A 480 1.97 21.37 16.97
CA GLN A 480 0.54 21.11 16.81
C GLN A 480 -0.03 21.56 15.46
N ILE A 481 0.81 21.53 14.43
CA ILE A 481 0.48 21.96 13.07
C ILE A 481 1.14 21.01 12.07
N PRO A 482 0.39 20.42 11.12
CA PRO A 482 1.00 19.61 10.08
C PRO A 482 1.78 20.48 9.10
N LEU A 483 2.85 19.93 8.50
CA LEU A 483 3.66 20.64 7.50
C LEU A 483 2.81 21.11 6.30
N ARG A 484 1.74 20.37 5.99
CA ARG A 484 0.71 20.77 5.03
C ARG A 484 0.15 22.16 5.32
N ASP A 485 -0.23 22.44 6.56
CA ASP A 485 -0.89 23.70 6.93
C ASP A 485 0.11 24.86 6.97
N VAL A 486 1.40 24.57 7.24
CA VAL A 486 2.49 25.52 7.04
C VAL A 486 2.62 25.89 5.56
N LEU A 487 2.57 24.91 4.65
CA LEU A 487 2.53 25.17 3.20
C LEU A 487 1.29 25.96 2.77
N LEU A 488 0.11 25.62 3.29
CA LEU A 488 -1.13 26.38 3.03
C LEU A 488 -0.98 27.85 3.42
N SER A 489 -0.36 28.12 4.57
CA SER A 489 -0.10 29.48 5.05
C SER A 489 0.88 30.22 4.14
N ALA A 490 1.94 29.55 3.69
CA ALA A 490 2.92 30.14 2.77
C ALA A 490 2.31 30.46 1.39
N LEU A 491 1.46 29.57 0.85
CA LEU A 491 0.75 29.78 -0.42
C LEU A 491 -0.20 30.99 -0.35
N LYS A 492 -0.87 31.19 0.80
CA LYS A 492 -1.76 32.34 1.03
C LYS A 492 -1.01 33.66 1.17
N ALA A 493 0.23 33.63 1.66
CA ALA A 493 1.05 34.82 1.86
C ALA A 493 1.61 35.39 0.54
N GLY A 494 1.76 34.57 -0.50
CA GLY A 494 2.18 35.01 -1.82
C GLY A 494 2.68 33.87 -2.70
N PRO A 495 3.10 34.18 -3.94
CA PRO A 495 3.69 33.19 -4.82
C PRO A 495 4.94 32.56 -4.19
N ILE A 496 4.99 31.24 -4.17
CA ILE A 496 6.16 30.48 -3.67
C ILE A 496 6.99 29.94 -4.84
N ALA A 497 8.29 29.86 -4.61
CA ALA A 497 9.27 29.36 -5.57
C ALA A 497 10.39 28.61 -4.83
N ALA A 498 10.83 27.49 -5.38
CA ALA A 498 12.01 26.76 -4.92
C ALA A 498 12.76 26.14 -6.09
N LYS A 499 14.05 25.85 -5.92
CA LYS A 499 14.86 25.21 -6.95
C LYS A 499 15.72 24.14 -6.31
N VAL A 500 16.29 23.27 -7.14
CA VAL A 500 17.38 22.39 -6.72
C VAL A 500 18.64 23.24 -6.51
N GLU A 501 19.31 23.04 -5.38
CA GLU A 501 20.44 23.87 -4.92
C GLU A 501 21.67 23.04 -4.57
N ALA A 502 21.71 21.77 -4.99
CA ALA A 502 22.75 20.80 -4.65
C ALA A 502 22.87 20.55 -3.13
N ARG A 503 21.73 20.59 -2.43
CA ARG A 503 21.62 20.18 -1.04
C ARG A 503 21.85 18.68 -0.86
N ILE A 504 21.58 17.86 -1.89
CA ILE A 504 21.82 16.42 -1.87
C ILE A 504 22.52 15.99 -3.16
N THR A 505 23.76 15.52 -3.07
CA THR A 505 24.58 15.16 -4.24
C THR A 505 25.08 13.71 -4.14
N ALA A 506 24.79 12.91 -5.18
CA ALA A 506 25.41 11.59 -5.34
C ALA A 506 26.80 11.73 -6.01
N ARG A 507 27.84 11.14 -5.42
CA ARG A 507 29.20 11.06 -5.99
C ARG A 507 29.79 9.68 -5.74
N VAL A 508 30.20 8.99 -6.80
CA VAL A 508 30.94 7.74 -6.69
C VAL A 508 32.36 8.05 -6.21
N SER A 509 32.78 7.44 -5.12
CA SER A 509 34.15 7.55 -4.65
C SER A 509 35.04 6.78 -5.61
N VAL A 510 35.91 7.47 -6.35
CA VAL A 510 36.93 6.79 -7.14
C VAL A 510 37.94 6.25 -6.14
N SER A 511 37.92 4.93 -5.89
CA SER A 511 39.00 4.27 -5.18
C SER A 511 40.28 4.45 -5.99
N GLY A 512 41.15 5.34 -5.54
CA GLY A 512 42.49 5.45 -6.10
C GLY A 512 43.21 4.13 -5.89
N ASN A 513 43.45 3.39 -6.98
CA ASN A 513 44.53 2.42 -7.02
C ASN A 513 45.84 3.22 -6.97
N ASN A 514 46.42 3.32 -5.78
CA ASN A 514 47.85 3.60 -5.63
C ASN A 514 48.62 2.28 -5.60
#